data_AF-A0A2N0ATY6-F1
#
_entry.id   AF-A0A2N0ATY6-F1
#
_cell.length_a   1.000
_cell.length_b   1.000
_cell.length_c   1.000
_cell.angle_alpha   90.00
_cell.angle_beta   90.00
_cell.angle_gamma   90.00
#
_symmetry.space_group_name_H-M   'P 1'
#
loop_
_entity.id
_entity.type
_entity.pdbx_description
1 polymer ?
#
loop_
_entity_poly.entity_id
_entity_poly.type
_entity_poly.pdbx_seq_one_letter_code
_entity_poly.pdbx_strand_id
1 'polypeptide(L)'
;MKYTIQFLIGSLLLTNIIFASGGIGGGGIANIPQGQDREKYHLGKAIFNQELSLEKQINVNSKDQDERLEYLQGSLPNTEKRRVNLPDLSGKLTEEQLQALEYFVQVRFNIKLPEKKKDKE
;
A
#
# COMPACT_ATOMS: atom_id res chain seq x y z
N MET A 1 23.70 -44.62 -42.90
CA MET A 1 22.65 -43.60 -43.10
C MET A 1 22.32 -43.00 -41.74
N LYS A 2 22.27 -41.66 -41.68
CA LYS A 2 22.39 -40.83 -40.48
C LYS A 2 21.07 -40.75 -39.71
N TYR A 3 21.11 -40.97 -38.40
CA TYR A 3 19.99 -40.70 -37.49
C TYR A 3 19.98 -39.21 -37.11
N THR A 4 18.99 -38.47 -37.59
CA THR A 4 18.67 -37.12 -37.10
C THR A 4 17.17 -37.04 -36.86
N ILE A 5 16.74 -37.45 -35.66
CA ILE A 5 15.37 -37.25 -35.18
C ILE A 5 15.39 -36.05 -34.24
N GLN A 6 14.93 -34.95 -34.82
CA GLN A 6 14.22 -33.80 -34.25
C GLN A 6 14.16 -33.68 -32.71
N PHE A 7 15.04 -32.84 -32.16
CA PHE A 7 14.76 -32.05 -30.95
C PHE A 7 14.32 -30.66 -31.39
N LEU A 8 13.01 -30.41 -31.52
CA LEU A 8 12.51 -29.06 -31.82
C LEU A 8 11.15 -28.79 -31.18
N ILE A 9 11.03 -29.08 -29.87
CA ILE A 9 9.91 -28.61 -29.06
C ILE A 9 10.48 -28.14 -27.73
N GLY A 10 10.36 -26.84 -27.46
CA GLY A 10 10.60 -26.27 -26.13
C GLY A 10 11.68 -25.20 -26.10
N SER A 11 11.39 -24.02 -26.65
CA SER A 11 11.72 -22.72 -26.02
C SER A 11 11.21 -21.59 -26.92
N LEU A 12 9.90 -21.51 -27.08
CA LEU A 12 9.23 -20.29 -27.51
C LEU A 12 8.69 -19.67 -26.22
N LEU A 13 9.14 -18.44 -25.91
CA LEU A 13 8.71 -17.48 -24.88
C LEU A 13 9.94 -16.83 -24.19
N LEU A 14 10.78 -16.16 -24.98
CA LEU A 14 11.76 -15.21 -24.47
C LEU A 14 11.57 -13.89 -25.23
N THR A 15 11.42 -12.82 -24.44
CA THR A 15 11.43 -11.39 -24.80
C THR A 15 10.08 -10.75 -25.16
N ASN A 16 9.32 -10.39 -24.12
CA ASN A 16 8.50 -9.18 -24.10
C ASN A 16 8.63 -8.53 -22.72
N ILE A 17 9.74 -7.83 -22.48
CA ILE A 17 9.77 -6.78 -21.44
C ILE A 17 10.22 -5.51 -22.15
N ILE A 18 9.26 -4.89 -22.83
CA ILE A 18 9.36 -3.51 -23.29
C ILE A 18 9.24 -2.66 -22.02
N PHE A 19 10.36 -2.14 -21.52
CA PHE A 19 10.34 -1.02 -20.57
C PHE A 19 9.88 0.23 -21.33
N ALA A 20 8.55 0.37 -21.46
CA ALA A 20 7.95 1.63 -21.84
C ALA A 20 8.09 2.59 -20.65
N SER A 21 9.12 3.44 -20.67
CA SER A 21 9.19 4.63 -19.81
C SER A 21 8.21 5.67 -20.35
N GLY A 22 6.92 5.38 -20.16
CA GLY A 22 5.84 6.33 -20.41
C GLY A 22 5.89 7.45 -19.38
N GLY A 23 6.56 8.55 -19.71
CA GLY A 23 6.34 9.83 -19.05
C GLY A 23 4.94 10.33 -19.38
N ILE A 24 4.00 10.15 -18.45
CA ILE A 24 2.67 10.73 -18.55
C ILE A 24 2.68 12.08 -17.84
N GLY A 25 2.40 13.12 -18.62
CA GLY A 25 2.22 14.48 -18.16
C GLY A 25 0.82 14.74 -17.60
N GLY A 26 0.73 15.83 -16.83
CA GLY A 26 -0.39 16.76 -16.85
C GLY A 26 -1.72 16.26 -16.28
N GLY A 27 -1.88 16.40 -14.97
CA GLY A 27 -3.19 16.37 -14.32
C GLY A 27 -3.07 16.57 -12.83
N GLY A 28 -3.22 17.82 -12.37
CA GLY A 28 -3.36 18.22 -10.96
C GLY A 28 -2.60 17.34 -9.96
N ILE A 29 -1.30 17.55 -9.81
CA ILE A 29 -0.53 16.91 -8.75
C ILE A 29 -1.03 17.44 -7.40
N ALA A 30 -2.02 16.76 -6.83
CA ALA A 30 -2.27 16.80 -5.40
C ALA A 30 -0.94 16.51 -4.72
N ASN A 31 -0.34 17.52 -4.08
CA ASN A 31 1.00 17.56 -3.50
C ASN A 31 1.56 16.16 -3.12
N ILE A 32 2.13 15.43 -4.09
CA ILE A 32 2.57 14.04 -3.84
C ILE A 32 3.95 14.16 -3.19
N PRO A 33 4.15 13.60 -1.99
CA PRO A 33 5.44 13.66 -1.31
C PRO A 33 6.57 13.08 -2.19
N GLN A 34 7.74 13.69 -2.12
CA GLN A 34 8.95 13.26 -2.82
C GLN A 34 9.89 12.51 -1.87
N GLY A 35 10.76 11.64 -2.38
CA GLY A 35 11.75 10.92 -1.56
C GLY A 35 11.13 9.81 -0.68
N GLN A 36 11.63 9.63 0.54
CA GLN A 36 11.20 8.58 1.48
C GLN A 36 9.70 8.68 1.84
N ASP A 37 9.16 9.89 1.86
CA ASP A 37 7.73 10.13 2.07
C ASP A 37 6.87 9.60 0.91
N ARG A 38 7.43 9.50 -0.29
CA ARG A 38 6.77 8.88 -1.44
C ARG A 38 6.54 7.39 -1.22
N GLU A 39 7.54 6.68 -0.70
CA GLU A 39 7.46 5.23 -0.44
C GLU A 39 6.39 4.94 0.62
N LYS A 40 6.40 5.70 1.72
CA LYS A 40 5.36 5.62 2.77
C LYS A 40 3.96 5.91 2.20
N TYR A 41 3.84 6.94 1.36
CA TYR A 41 2.57 7.28 0.74
C TYR A 41 2.05 6.15 -0.16
N HIS A 42 2.90 5.52 -0.98
CA HIS A 42 2.50 4.41 -1.85
C HIS A 42 2.15 3.16 -1.05
N LEU A 43 2.93 2.84 0.00
CA LEU A 43 2.63 1.74 0.90
C LEU A 43 1.26 1.92 1.57
N GLY A 44 1.01 3.11 2.13
CA GLY A 44 -0.27 3.46 2.74
C GLY A 44 -1.43 3.38 1.75
N LYS A 45 -1.23 3.86 0.52
CA LYS A 45 -2.22 3.75 -0.56
C LYS A 45 -2.54 2.28 -0.88
N ALA A 46 -1.52 1.43 -1.01
CA ALA A 46 -1.69 0.02 -1.32
C ALA A 46 -2.45 -0.73 -0.21
N ILE A 47 -2.15 -0.43 1.07
CA ILE A 47 -2.89 -0.95 2.22
C ILE A 47 -4.35 -0.49 2.17
N PHE A 48 -4.57 0.82 1.98
CA PHE A 48 -5.91 1.42 1.96
C PHE A 48 -6.79 0.85 0.85
N ASN A 49 -6.22 0.60 -0.32
CA ASN A 49 -6.92 0.00 -1.45
C ASN A 49 -7.02 -1.53 -1.39
N GLN A 50 -6.49 -2.16 -0.34
CA GLN A 50 -6.42 -3.62 -0.19
C GLN A 50 -5.67 -4.30 -1.36
N GLU A 51 -4.68 -3.60 -1.92
CA GLU A 51 -3.82 -4.10 -2.99
C GLU A 51 -2.74 -5.07 -2.47
N LEU A 52 -2.63 -5.22 -1.15
CA LEU A 52 -1.71 -6.13 -0.47
C LEU A 52 -2.48 -7.22 0.28
N SER A 53 -2.03 -8.46 0.15
CA SER A 53 -2.48 -9.55 1.03
C SER A 53 -1.77 -9.44 2.38
N LEU A 54 -2.52 -9.08 3.42
CA LEU A 54 -1.99 -8.90 4.77
C LEU A 54 -2.42 -10.09 5.63
N GLU A 55 -1.43 -10.80 6.17
CA GLU A 55 -1.64 -11.92 7.08
C GLU A 55 -1.66 -11.43 8.54
N LYS A 56 -2.31 -12.20 9.40
CA LYS A 56 -2.37 -11.88 10.83
C LYS A 56 -0.96 -11.94 11.44
N GLN A 57 -0.58 -10.88 12.12
CA GLN A 57 0.72 -10.75 12.77
C GLN A 57 0.63 -11.23 14.23
N ILE A 58 1.65 -11.96 14.69
CA ILE A 58 1.66 -12.57 16.04
C ILE A 58 2.15 -11.57 17.11
N ASN A 59 2.97 -10.59 16.72
CA ASN A 59 3.66 -9.65 17.63
C ASN A 59 3.19 -8.20 17.47
N VAL A 60 1.89 -7.98 17.24
CA VAL A 60 1.33 -6.62 17.11
C VAL A 60 0.30 -6.38 18.21
N ASN A 61 0.29 -5.16 18.75
CA ASN A 61 -0.71 -4.75 19.72
C ASN A 61 -2.04 -4.45 19.00
N SER A 62 -2.83 -5.49 18.74
CA SER A 62 -4.08 -5.37 17.99
C SER A 62 -5.07 -4.38 18.59
N LYS A 63 -5.03 -4.16 19.92
CA LYS A 63 -5.93 -3.19 20.56
C LYS A 63 -5.56 -1.74 20.22
N ASP A 64 -4.27 -1.38 20.27
CA ASP A 64 -3.78 -0.06 19.81
C ASP A 64 -4.11 0.16 18.33
N GLN A 65 -3.93 -0.87 17.50
CA GLN A 65 -4.26 -0.78 16.09
C GLN A 65 -5.75 -0.57 15.85
N ASP A 66 -6.61 -1.30 16.57
CA ASP A 66 -8.06 -1.20 16.44
C ASP A 66 -8.54 0.23 16.72
N GLU A 67 -8.11 0.83 17.84
CA GLU A 67 -8.45 2.20 18.22
C GLU A 67 -8.02 3.22 17.14
N ARG A 68 -6.83 3.05 16.57
CA ARG A 68 -6.30 3.93 15.51
C ARG A 68 -7.06 3.75 14.19
N LEU A 69 -7.34 2.50 13.81
CA LEU A 69 -8.07 2.17 12.58
C LEU A 69 -9.53 2.62 12.66
N GLU A 70 -10.17 2.54 13.83
CA GLU A 70 -11.51 3.07 14.06
C GLU A 70 -11.53 4.60 13.92
N TYR A 71 -10.56 5.30 14.52
CA TYR A 71 -10.43 6.75 14.35
C TYR A 71 -10.23 7.13 12.87
N LEU A 72 -9.36 6.42 12.16
CA LEU A 72 -9.13 6.64 10.73
C LEU A 72 -10.43 6.43 9.94
N GLN A 73 -11.14 5.31 10.17
CA GLN A 73 -12.43 5.02 9.54
C GLN A 73 -13.45 6.13 9.82
N GLY A 74 -13.51 6.63 11.06
CA GLY A 74 -14.37 7.75 11.45
C GLY A 74 -14.01 9.08 10.77
N SER A 75 -12.76 9.27 10.39
CA SER A 75 -12.25 10.50 9.80
C SER A 75 -12.36 10.54 8.26
N LEU A 76 -12.53 9.39 7.60
CA LEU A 76 -12.65 9.32 6.15
C LEU A 76 -13.91 10.04 5.61
N PRO A 77 -13.92 10.50 4.35
CA PRO A 77 -15.16 10.92 3.68
C PRO A 77 -16.19 9.79 3.60
N ASN A 78 -17.49 10.10 3.64
CA ASN A 78 -18.57 9.09 3.62
C ASN A 78 -18.48 8.08 2.47
N THR A 79 -18.03 8.53 1.29
CA THR A 79 -17.82 7.66 0.12
C THR A 79 -16.76 6.60 0.39
N GLU A 80 -15.66 6.97 1.05
CA GLU A 80 -14.56 6.07 1.38
C GLU A 80 -14.94 5.14 2.53
N LYS A 81 -15.62 5.67 3.57
CA LYS A 81 -16.11 4.87 4.71
C LYS A 81 -16.95 3.66 4.30
N ARG A 82 -17.69 3.78 3.19
CA ARG A 82 -18.52 2.70 2.65
C ARG A 82 -17.73 1.72 1.79
N ARG A 83 -16.61 2.15 1.21
CA ARG A 83 -15.78 1.32 0.33
C ARG A 83 -14.79 0.47 1.13
N VAL A 84 -14.16 1.04 2.14
CA VAL A 84 -13.10 0.38 2.92
C VAL A 84 -13.55 0.09 4.35
N ASN A 85 -13.02 -0.97 4.93
CA ASN A 85 -13.22 -1.32 6.33
C ASN A 85 -11.85 -1.39 7.02
N LEU A 86 -11.35 -0.25 7.50
CA LEU A 86 -10.03 -0.17 8.12
C LEU A 86 -9.90 -1.01 9.40
N PRO A 87 -10.91 -1.11 10.30
CA PRO A 87 -10.84 -1.98 11.48
C PRO A 87 -10.55 -3.45 11.18
N ASP A 88 -10.92 -3.97 10.00
CA ASP A 88 -10.59 -5.35 9.60
C ASP A 88 -9.09 -5.60 9.41
N LEU A 89 -8.30 -4.54 9.27
CA LEU A 89 -6.84 -4.60 9.19
C LEU A 89 -6.18 -4.73 10.56
N SER A 90 -6.95 -4.63 11.65
CA SER A 90 -6.44 -4.75 13.01
C SER A 90 -5.75 -6.10 13.23
N GLY A 91 -4.52 -6.04 13.74
CA GLY A 91 -3.70 -7.23 13.95
C GLY A 91 -3.03 -7.77 12.69
N LYS A 92 -3.20 -7.14 11.52
CA LYS A 92 -2.57 -7.53 10.24
C LYS A 92 -1.47 -6.57 9.79
N LEU A 93 -1.41 -5.38 10.37
CA LEU A 93 -0.46 -4.33 10.00
C LEU A 93 0.78 -4.37 10.89
N THR A 94 1.96 -4.17 10.32
CA THR A 94 3.14 -3.75 11.12
C THR A 94 2.98 -2.29 11.56
N GLU A 95 3.76 -1.83 12.55
CA GLU A 95 3.74 -0.41 12.95
C GLU A 95 4.11 0.52 11.77
N GLU A 96 5.05 0.10 10.90
CA GLU A 96 5.40 0.86 9.69
C GLU A 96 4.24 0.94 8.69
N GLN A 97 3.52 -0.17 8.49
CA GLN A 97 2.35 -0.22 7.62
C GLN A 97 1.20 0.65 8.15
N LEU A 98 0.98 0.63 9.47
CA LEU A 98 -0.02 1.47 10.12
C LEU A 98 0.33 2.96 9.98
N GLN A 99 1.59 3.32 10.22
CA GLN A 99 2.08 4.69 10.01
C GLN A 99 1.97 5.14 8.55
N ALA A 100 2.26 4.25 7.60
CA ALA A 100 2.10 4.53 6.18
C ALA A 100 0.63 4.77 5.80
N LEU A 101 -0.29 3.96 6.33
CA LEU A 101 -1.74 4.14 6.15
C LEU A 101 -2.21 5.47 6.72
N GLU A 102 -1.81 5.81 7.95
CA GLU A 102 -2.12 7.09 8.60
C GLU A 102 -1.63 8.26 7.75
N TYR A 103 -0.37 8.20 7.29
CA TYR A 103 0.23 9.24 6.46
C TYR A 103 -0.52 9.42 5.14
N PHE A 104 -0.86 8.32 4.46
CA PHE A 104 -1.67 8.36 3.24
C PHE A 104 -3.02 9.03 3.49
N VAL A 105 -3.74 8.65 4.56
CA VAL A 105 -5.05 9.21 4.89
C VAL A 105 -4.96 10.71 5.20
N GLN A 106 -3.95 11.13 5.97
CA GLN A 106 -3.70 12.54 6.26
C GLN A 106 -3.47 13.35 4.98
N VAL A 107 -2.56 12.88 4.11
CA VAL A 107 -2.18 13.61 2.89
C VAL A 107 -3.33 13.60 1.88
N ARG A 108 -3.98 12.45 1.67
CA ARG A 108 -5.00 12.27 0.63
C ARG A 108 -6.30 13.00 0.96
N PHE A 109 -6.69 13.02 2.22
CA PHE A 109 -7.98 13.57 2.67
C PHE A 109 -7.83 14.85 3.52
N ASN A 110 -6.60 15.34 3.70
CA ASN A 110 -6.29 16.53 4.50
C ASN A 110 -6.82 16.45 5.95
N ILE A 111 -6.69 15.27 6.56
CA ILE A 111 -7.14 14.99 7.94
C ILE A 111 -5.99 15.29 8.90
N LYS A 112 -6.29 15.93 10.04
CA LYS A 112 -5.33 16.07 11.14
C LYS A 112 -5.50 14.90 12.10
N LEU A 113 -4.55 13.97 12.10
CA LEU A 113 -4.50 12.94 13.14
C LEU A 113 -3.76 13.49 14.35
N PRO A 114 -4.16 13.10 15.58
CA PRO A 114 -3.33 13.37 16.75
C PRO A 114 -1.97 12.68 16.54
N GLU A 115 -0.90 13.45 16.52
CA GLU A 115 0.44 12.87 16.48
C GLU A 115 0.63 12.02 17.73
N LYS A 116 0.93 10.72 17.55
CA LYS A 116 1.37 9.85 18.63
C LYS A 116 2.57 10.55 19.25
N LYS A 117 2.42 11.05 20.48
CA LYS A 117 3.55 11.61 21.25
C LYS A 117 4.59 10.50 21.24
N LYS A 118 5.66 10.71 20.46
CA LYS A 118 6.88 9.92 20.61
C LYS A 118 7.37 10.31 22.00
N ASP A 119 7.01 9.53 23.00
CA ASP A 119 7.70 9.59 24.27
C ASP A 119 9.17 9.32 23.92
N LYS A 120 9.94 10.42 23.91
CA LYS A 120 11.39 10.38 23.84
C LYS A 120 11.81 9.71 25.14
N GLU A 121 12.16 8.44 25.06
CA GLU A 121 13.05 7.83 26.03
C GLU A 121 14.49 8.26 25.73
#